data_AF-A0A2L0NCW6-F1
#
_entry.id   AF-A0A2L0NCW6-F1
#
_cell.length_a   1.000
_cell.length_b   1.000
_cell.length_c   1.000
_cell.angle_alpha   90.00
_cell.angle_beta   90.00
_cell.angle_gamma   90.00
#
_symmetry.space_group_name_H-M   'P 1'
#
loop_
_entity.id
_entity.type
_entity.pdbx_description
1 polymer ?
#
loop_
_entity_poly.entity_id
_entity_poly.type
_entity_poly.pdbx_seq_one_letter_code
_entity_poly.pdbx_strand_id
1 'polypeptide(L)'
;MPAPRKYPDELRERAVREVRSTGRPVAHVARDLGIHKEALRSWVRQAEADAGERGDRLTTAERDELKELRKEVAELRRANDILKAASVFFAQEIDRPRSQSRRPLDHTIADSMKPGAAH
;
A
#
# COMPACT_ATOMS: atom_id res chain seq x y z
N MET A 1 10.55 10.11 -11.82
CA MET A 1 10.32 10.28 -13.27
C MET A 1 10.47 8.92 -13.93
N PRO A 2 9.46 8.39 -14.64
CA PRO A 2 9.63 7.16 -15.41
C PRO A 2 10.74 7.37 -16.45
N ALA A 3 11.65 6.41 -16.59
CA ALA A 3 12.70 6.49 -17.59
C ALA A 3 12.07 6.62 -18.99
N PRO A 4 12.64 7.45 -19.89
CA PRO A 4 12.13 7.60 -21.24
C PRO A 4 12.16 6.24 -21.96
N ARG A 5 11.03 5.87 -22.57
CA ARG A 5 10.92 4.63 -23.32
C ARG A 5 11.80 4.72 -24.57
N LYS A 6 12.72 3.76 -24.72
CA LYS A 6 13.64 3.67 -25.88
C LYS A 6 12.90 3.52 -27.22
N TYR A 7 11.69 2.98 -27.20
CA TYR A 7 10.85 2.78 -28.37
C TYR A 7 9.47 3.40 -28.13
N PRO A 8 8.95 4.21 -29.07
CA PRO A 8 7.58 4.73 -29.01
C PRO A 8 6.55 3.59 -28.99
N ASP A 9 5.40 3.82 -28.36
CA ASP A 9 4.34 2.81 -28.28
C ASP A 9 3.74 2.48 -29.66
N GLU A 10 3.62 3.47 -30.54
CA GLU A 10 3.18 3.27 -31.92
C GLU A 10 4.09 2.32 -32.70
N LEU A 11 5.41 2.43 -32.52
CA LEU A 11 6.39 1.54 -33.15
C LEU A 11 6.24 0.12 -32.61
N ARG A 12 6.04 -0.03 -31.30
CA ARG A 12 5.80 -1.32 -30.65
C ARG A 12 4.54 -1.98 -31.20
N GLU A 13 3.42 -1.27 -31.23
CA GLU A 13 2.13 -1.79 -31.71
C GLU A 13 2.20 -2.19 -33.18
N ARG A 14 2.79 -1.34 -34.02
CA ARG A 14 3.01 -1.65 -35.43
C ARG A 14 3.86 -2.90 -35.61
N ALA A 15 4.97 -3.02 -34.87
CA ALA A 15 5.86 -4.16 -34.98
C ALA A 15 5.21 -5.48 -34.53
N VAL A 16 4.46 -5.45 -33.43
CA VAL A 16 3.70 -6.62 -32.96
C VAL A 16 2.62 -7.03 -33.98
N ARG A 17 1.89 -6.05 -34.52
CA ARG A 17 0.88 -6.29 -35.56
C ARG A 17 1.49 -6.93 -36.79
N GLU A 18 2.63 -6.41 -37.27
CA GLU A 18 3.35 -6.93 -38.44
C GLU A 18 3.75 -8.41 -38.24
N VAL A 19 4.30 -8.76 -37.08
CA VAL A 19 4.67 -10.16 -36.78
C VAL A 19 3.43 -11.06 -36.79
N ARG A 20 2.34 -10.62 -36.15
CA ARG A 20 1.12 -11.42 -36.03
C ARG A 20 0.36 -11.56 -37.35
N SER A 21 0.35 -10.54 -38.20
CA SER A 21 -0.36 -10.57 -39.48
C SER A 21 0.41 -11.32 -40.58
N THR A 22 1.74 -11.20 -40.60
CA THR A 22 2.57 -11.79 -41.66
C THR A 22 3.08 -13.19 -41.31
N GLY A 23 3.10 -13.56 -40.03
CA GLY A 23 3.71 -14.81 -39.55
C GLY A 23 5.24 -14.86 -39.74
N ARG A 24 5.87 -13.75 -40.14
CA ARG A 24 7.32 -13.69 -40.37
C ARG A 24 8.07 -13.91 -39.05
N PRO A 25 9.27 -14.54 -39.09
CA PRO A 25 10.10 -14.68 -37.91
C PRO A 25 10.38 -13.33 -37.25
N VAL A 26 10.19 -13.25 -35.92
CA VAL A 26 10.45 -12.04 -35.11
C VAL A 26 11.80 -11.41 -35.40
N ALA A 27 12.83 -12.23 -35.64
CA ALA A 27 14.19 -11.75 -35.94
C ALA A 27 14.27 -10.94 -37.24
N HIS A 28 13.49 -11.29 -38.26
CA HIS A 28 13.47 -10.57 -39.53
C HIS A 28 12.73 -9.24 -39.38
N VAL A 29 11.54 -9.25 -38.77
CA VAL A 29 10.77 -8.02 -38.52
C VAL A 29 11.54 -7.06 -37.62
N ALA A 30 12.23 -7.57 -36.60
CA ALA A 30 13.08 -6.76 -35.73
C ALA A 30 14.22 -6.09 -36.49
N ARG A 31 14.87 -6.81 -37.42
CA ARG A 31 15.95 -6.28 -38.26
C ARG A 31 15.43 -5.19 -39.19
N ASP A 32 14.31 -5.43 -39.87
CA ASP A 32 13.72 -4.49 -40.83
C ASP A 32 13.30 -3.17 -40.14
N LEU A 33 12.84 -3.25 -38.89
CA LEU A 33 12.38 -2.09 -38.11
C LEU A 33 13.47 -1.47 -37.23
N GLY A 34 14.70 -2.02 -37.21
CA GLY A 34 15.79 -1.53 -36.36
C GLY A 34 15.54 -1.73 -34.85
N ILE A 35 14.71 -2.70 -34.47
CA ILE A 35 14.32 -2.98 -33.08
C ILE A 35 15.19 -4.13 -32.54
N HIS A 36 15.53 -4.07 -31.25
CA HIS A 36 16.21 -5.20 -30.62
C HIS A 36 15.30 -6.45 -30.63
N LYS A 37 15.81 -7.57 -31.15
CA LYS A 37 15.04 -8.82 -31.33
C LYS A 37 14.32 -9.28 -30.05
N GLU A 38 15.01 -9.31 -28.92
CA GLU A 38 14.40 -9.76 -27.66
C GLU A 38 13.32 -8.79 -27.14
N ALA A 39 13.41 -7.50 -27.47
CA ALA A 39 12.36 -6.55 -27.13
C ALA A 39 11.08 -6.87 -27.92
N LEU A 40 11.19 -7.04 -29.24
CA LEU A 40 10.05 -7.41 -30.08
C LEU A 40 9.45 -8.76 -29.67
N ARG A 41 10.29 -9.75 -29.36
CA ARG A 41 9.85 -11.05 -28.86
C ARG A 41 9.04 -10.92 -27.57
N SER A 42 9.49 -10.10 -26.62
CA SER A 42 8.78 -9.88 -25.36
C SER A 42 7.42 -9.23 -25.59
N TRP A 43 7.31 -8.29 -26.53
CA TRP A 43 6.05 -7.63 -26.87
C TRP A 43 5.08 -8.57 -27.56
N VAL A 44 5.55 -9.40 -28.50
CA VAL A 44 4.72 -10.41 -29.17
C VAL A 44 4.17 -11.40 -28.14
N ARG A 45 5.01 -11.90 -27.23
CA ARG A 45 4.57 -12.77 -26.13
C ARG A 45 3.58 -12.10 -25.19
N GLN A 46 3.72 -10.79 -24.96
CA GLN A 46 2.73 -10.07 -24.16
C GLN A 46 1.40 -9.97 -24.90
N ALA A 47 1.41 -9.67 -26.20
CA ALA A 47 0.19 -9.65 -27.01
C ALA A 47 -0.47 -11.02 -27.12
N GLU A 48 0.29 -12.11 -27.17
CA GLU A 48 -0.22 -13.48 -27.08
C GLU A 48 -0.92 -13.75 -25.73
N ALA A 49 -0.30 -13.33 -24.62
CA ALA A 49 -0.91 -13.44 -23.30
C ALA A 49 -2.20 -12.60 -23.21
N ASP A 50 -2.15 -11.35 -23.67
CA ASP A 50 -3.29 -10.42 -23.69
C ASP A 50 -4.44 -10.93 -24.58
N ALA A 51 -4.15 -11.73 -25.60
CA ALA A 51 -5.13 -12.41 -26.46
C ALA A 51 -5.64 -13.75 -25.88
N GLY A 52 -5.12 -14.19 -24.72
CA GLY A 52 -5.48 -15.48 -24.12
C GLY A 52 -4.88 -16.71 -24.82
N GLU A 53 -3.94 -16.51 -25.75
CA GLU A 53 -3.29 -17.58 -26.50
C GLU A 53 -2.20 -18.29 -25.68
N ARG A 54 -1.88 -17.75 -24.51
CA ARG A 54 -0.75 -18.14 -23.69
C ARG A 54 -1.06 -17.92 -22.20
N GLY A 55 -0.84 -18.96 -21.39
CA GLY A 55 -1.11 -18.93 -19.94
C GLY A 55 0.13 -18.87 -19.04
N ASP A 56 1.36 -18.87 -19.59
CA ASP A 56 2.60 -18.79 -18.79
C ASP A 56 2.95 -17.35 -18.36
N ARG A 57 2.14 -16.37 -18.75
CA ARG A 57 2.36 -14.95 -18.49
C ARG A 57 1.04 -14.26 -18.21
N LEU A 58 1.04 -13.39 -17.22
CA LEU A 58 -0.10 -12.51 -16.93
C LEU A 58 -0.34 -11.52 -18.07
N THR A 59 -1.60 -11.29 -18.37
CA THR A 59 -2.06 -10.21 -19.24
C THR A 59 -1.60 -8.86 -18.69
N THR A 60 -1.62 -7.84 -19.55
CA THR A 60 -1.33 -6.47 -19.14
C THR A 60 -2.36 -5.98 -18.11
N ALA A 61 -3.64 -6.32 -18.31
CA ALA A 61 -4.72 -5.98 -17.38
C ALA A 61 -4.52 -6.61 -16.00
N GLU A 62 -4.25 -7.92 -15.93
CA GLU A 62 -4.02 -8.61 -14.65
C GLU A 62 -2.79 -8.06 -13.91
N ARG A 63 -1.73 -7.67 -14.64
CA ARG A 63 -0.54 -7.07 -14.02
C ARG A 63 -0.84 -5.69 -13.44
N ASP A 64 -1.65 -4.89 -14.12
CA ASP A 64 -2.04 -3.57 -13.65
C ASP A 64 -2.98 -3.66 -12.45
N GLU A 65 -3.97 -4.57 -12.47
CA GLU A 65 -4.83 -4.85 -11.34
C GLU A 65 -4.04 -5.33 -10.11
N LEU A 66 -3.12 -6.28 -10.31
CA LEU A 66 -2.27 -6.77 -9.22
C LEU A 66 -1.42 -5.65 -8.60
N LYS A 67 -0.99 -4.67 -9.40
CA LYS A 67 -0.24 -3.52 -8.92
C LYS A 67 -1.10 -2.59 -8.07
N GLU A 68 -2.32 -2.27 -8.54
CA GLU A 68 -3.25 -1.43 -7.77
C GLU A 68 -3.68 -2.11 -6.48
N LEU A 69 -4.02 -3.41 -6.52
CA LEU A 69 -4.34 -4.19 -5.32
C LEU A 69 -3.19 -4.20 -4.31
N ARG A 70 -1.94 -4.35 -4.76
CA ARG A 70 -0.76 -4.29 -3.88
C ARG A 70 -0.61 -2.92 -3.22
N LYS A 71 -0.93 -1.85 -3.95
CA LYS A 71 -0.89 -0.48 -3.42
C LYS A 71 -1.98 -0.28 -2.37
N GLU A 72 -3.20 -0.71 -2.66
CA GLU A 72 -4.32 -0.64 -1.72
C GLU A 72 -4.05 -1.46 -0.44
N VAL A 73 -3.56 -2.69 -0.57
CA VAL A 73 -3.18 -3.51 0.58
C VAL A 73 -2.09 -2.83 1.43
N ALA A 74 -1.12 -2.16 0.82
CA ALA A 74 -0.10 -1.43 1.55
C ALA A 74 -0.68 -0.23 2.32
N GLU A 75 -1.63 0.49 1.71
CA GLU A 75 -2.34 1.60 2.34
C GLU A 75 -3.23 1.14 3.50
N LEU A 76 -4.02 0.10 3.29
CA LEU A 76 -4.87 -0.51 4.31
C LEU A 76 -4.06 -1.01 5.50
N ARG A 77 -2.92 -1.66 5.25
CA ARG A 77 -2.00 -2.09 6.33
C ARG A 77 -1.50 -0.91 7.14
N ARG A 78 -1.05 0.16 6.48
CA ARG A 78 -0.62 1.39 7.15
C ARG A 78 -1.74 2.01 8.01
N ALA A 79 -2.95 2.10 7.48
CA ALA A 79 -4.09 2.61 8.22
C ALA A 79 -4.42 1.73 9.44
N ASN A 80 -4.39 0.41 9.26
CA ASN A 80 -4.62 -0.54 10.35
C ASN A 80 -3.57 -0.42 11.46
N ASP A 81 -2.30 -0.23 11.10
CA ASP A 81 -1.22 -0.05 12.06
C ASP A 81 -1.40 1.23 12.90
N ILE A 82 -1.83 2.33 12.27
CA ILE A 82 -2.16 3.58 12.96
C ILE A 82 -3.32 3.36 13.94
N LEU A 83 -4.40 2.71 13.50
CA LEU A 83 -5.57 2.43 14.34
C LEU A 83 -5.22 1.53 15.53
N LYS A 84 -4.38 0.52 15.33
CA LYS A 84 -3.87 -0.33 16.41
C LYS A 84 -3.05 0.48 17.41
N ALA A 85 -2.13 1.33 16.94
CA ALA A 85 -1.34 2.19 17.80
C ALA A 85 -2.21 3.15 18.64
N ALA A 86 -3.21 3.77 18.01
CA ALA A 86 -4.18 4.61 18.71
C ALA A 86 -4.99 3.82 19.74
N SER A 87 -5.43 2.61 19.42
CA SER A 87 -6.18 1.75 20.34
C SER A 87 -5.37 1.38 21.58
N VAL A 88 -4.08 1.05 21.40
CA VAL A 88 -3.16 0.80 22.52
C VAL A 88 -2.99 2.05 23.38
N PHE A 89 -2.81 3.22 22.76
CA PHE A 89 -2.70 4.49 23.48
C PHE A 89 -3.95 4.79 24.32
N PHE A 90 -5.15 4.66 23.74
CA PHE A 90 -6.40 4.89 24.46
C PHE A 90 -6.66 3.85 25.56
N ALA A 91 -6.32 2.58 25.34
CA ALA A 91 -6.43 1.56 26.38
C ALA A 91 -5.54 1.89 27.59
N GLN A 92 -4.31 2.38 27.37
CA GLN A 92 -3.40 2.81 28.44
C GLN A 92 -3.92 4.04 29.21
N GLU A 93 -4.58 4.99 28.54
CA GLU A 93 -5.15 6.17 29.20
C GLU A 93 -6.40 5.83 30.03
N ILE A 94 -7.22 4.86 29.59
CA ILE A 94 -8.41 4.40 30.33
C ILE A 94 -8.01 3.59 31.57
N ASP A 95 -6.94 2.78 31.48
CA ASP A 95 -6.48 1.92 32.58
C ASP A 95 -5.64 2.67 33.63
N ARG A 96 -5.41 3.97 33.45
CA ARG A 96 -4.81 4.83 34.47
C ARG A 96 -5.89 5.14 35.51
N PRO A 97 -5.85 4.55 36.72
CA PRO A 97 -6.82 4.92 37.73
C PRO A 97 -6.67 6.42 37.97
N ARG A 98 -7.77 7.16 37.80
CA ARG A 98 -7.93 8.48 38.41
C ARG A 98 -7.74 8.26 39.91
N SER A 99 -6.49 8.33 40.37
CA SER A 99 -6.16 8.24 41.77
C SER A 99 -6.89 9.41 42.43
N GLN A 100 -7.92 9.02 43.14
CA GLN A 100 -8.76 9.86 43.96
C GLN A 100 -7.87 10.85 44.72
N SER A 101 -8.05 12.14 44.44
CA SER A 101 -7.88 13.15 45.48
C SER A 101 -8.89 12.88 46.59
N ARG A 102 -8.59 11.92 47.47
CA ARG A 102 -9.14 11.88 48.81
C ARG A 102 -8.07 12.50 49.71
N ARG A 103 -8.10 13.83 49.81
CA ARG A 103 -7.51 14.48 50.99
C ARG A 103 -8.24 13.90 52.21
N PRO A 104 -7.55 13.40 53.24
CA PRO A 104 -8.22 13.07 54.49
C PRO A 104 -8.85 14.37 55.02
N LEU A 105 -10.17 14.35 55.24
CA LEU A 105 -10.83 15.37 56.04
C LEU A 105 -10.40 15.11 57.48
N ASP A 106 -9.53 15.96 58.02
CA ASP A 106 -9.25 16.00 59.45
C ASP A 106 -10.54 16.40 60.16
N HIS A 107 -11.35 15.42 60.51
CA HIS A 107 -12.47 15.58 61.44
C HIS A 107 -11.93 15.42 62.86
N THR A 108 -11.21 16.43 63.33
CA THR A 108 -10.98 16.61 64.77
C THR A 108 -12.30 17.08 65.37
N ILE A 109 -13.10 16.12 65.82
CA ILE A 109 -14.25 16.35 66.71
C ILE A 109 -13.71 16.98 67.99
N ALA A 110 -14.35 18.06 68.38
CA ALA A 110 -14.18 18.77 69.63
C ALA A 110 -14.03 17.82 70.83
N ASP A 111 -12.93 17.96 71.56
CA ASP A 111 -12.89 17.57 72.97
C ASP A 111 -12.96 18.84 73.84
N SER A 112 -14.18 19.01 74.36
CA SER A 112 -14.56 19.53 75.66
C SER A 112 -13.78 20.66 76.37
N MET A 113 -14.60 21.61 76.85
CA MET A 113 -14.53 22.24 78.17
C MET A 113 -13.82 23.61 78.33
N LYS A 114 -14.60 24.67 78.11
CA LYS A 114 -14.61 25.90 78.95
C LYS A 114 -15.43 25.64 80.25
N PRO A 115 -15.52 26.53 81.28
CA PRO A 115 -14.92 27.87 81.51
C PRO A 115 -14.41 28.17 82.95
N GLY A 116 -13.76 29.34 83.15
CA GLY A 116 -13.74 30.12 84.41
C GLY A 116 -12.77 29.63 85.51
N ALA A 117 -12.25 30.42 86.44
CA ALA A 117 -12.47 31.81 86.85
C ALA A 117 -11.26 32.27 87.69
N ALA A 118 -11.08 33.59 87.76
CA ALA A 118 -10.42 34.40 88.81
C ALA A 118 -9.53 33.72 89.87
N HIS A 119 -8.28 34.21 90.00
CA HIS A 119 -7.86 35.07 91.11
C HIS A 119 -6.57 35.82 90.78
#